data_AF-A0AAD2A9T7-F1
#
_entry.id   AF-A0AAD2A9T7-F1
#
_cell.length_a   1.000
_cell.length_b   1.000
_cell.length_c   1.000
_cell.angle_alpha   90.00
_cell.angle_beta   90.00
_cell.angle_gamma   90.00
#
_symmetry.space_group_name_H-M   'P 1'
#
loop_
_entity.id
_entity.type
_entity.pdbx_description
1 polymer ?
#
loop_
_entity_poly.entity_id
_entity_poly.type
_entity_poly.pdbx_seq_one_letter_code
_entity_poly.pdbx_strand_id
1 'polypeptide(L)'
;MANSSTSLISSAFTVPKLPHNYPQFSSYSTISFSSRAQFFLETNPRKSLNYFARSRGLVVKAEFDISLFQRDISGTDDPPPAIPGSGFPDVEEKEEPQCPPGLRQYETMVVLRPDMSEDERLAFTQKYEELLVAGGGMYVEVFNRGVIPLAYSIRKKNKAGETNTYLDGIYLLFTYFTKPESMEILGETLQADDDVIRSSSFKIRKRKLF
;
A
#
# COMPACT_ATOMS: atom_id res chain seq x y z
N MET A 1 28.23 -18.10 -87.78
CA MET A 1 27.54 -16.80 -87.84
C MET A 1 27.74 -16.07 -86.52
N ALA A 2 28.34 -14.88 -86.63
CA ALA A 2 28.32 -13.72 -85.74
C ALA A 2 28.43 -13.86 -84.20
N ASN A 3 29.53 -13.29 -83.71
CA ASN A 3 29.87 -12.77 -82.38
C ASN A 3 28.78 -11.90 -81.74
N SER A 4 28.81 -11.74 -80.39
CA SER A 4 28.85 -10.43 -79.71
C SER A 4 29.04 -10.56 -78.20
N SER A 5 30.05 -9.83 -77.71
CA SER A 5 30.48 -9.61 -76.33
C SER A 5 29.73 -8.44 -75.67
N THR A 6 29.67 -8.37 -74.33
CA THR A 6 29.63 -7.13 -73.49
C THR A 6 29.80 -7.58 -72.02
N SER A 7 30.94 -7.38 -71.35
CA SER A 7 31.53 -6.17 -70.73
C SER A 7 30.94 -5.74 -69.39
N LEU A 8 31.78 -5.96 -68.36
CA LEU A 8 31.95 -5.36 -67.03
C LEU A 8 31.28 -4.00 -66.76
N ILE A 9 30.78 -3.79 -65.52
CA ILE A 9 31.06 -2.59 -64.72
C ILE A 9 31.09 -2.99 -63.23
N SER A 10 32.25 -2.76 -62.62
CA SER A 10 32.49 -2.68 -61.18
C SER A 10 32.32 -1.22 -60.77
N SER A 11 31.59 -0.95 -59.69
CA SER A 11 31.55 0.39 -59.08
C SER A 11 31.73 0.29 -57.57
N ALA A 12 32.89 0.78 -57.14
CA ALA A 12 33.27 0.99 -55.77
C ALA A 12 32.46 2.15 -55.18
N PHE A 13 31.84 1.95 -54.02
CA PHE A 13 31.27 3.03 -53.23
C PHE A 13 32.29 3.51 -52.19
N THR A 14 32.83 4.68 -52.49
CA THR A 14 33.67 5.51 -51.62
C THR A 14 32.85 6.08 -50.48
N VAL A 15 33.38 5.95 -49.26
CA VAL A 15 32.87 6.58 -48.03
C VAL A 15 33.26 8.05 -48.02
N PRO A 16 32.32 9.02 -47.93
CA PRO A 16 32.67 10.41 -47.71
C PRO A 16 32.81 10.70 -46.21
N LYS A 17 33.96 11.28 -45.86
CA LYS A 17 34.28 11.90 -44.57
C LYS A 17 33.84 13.37 -44.62
N LEU A 18 33.02 13.82 -43.68
CA LEU A 18 32.57 15.22 -43.52
C LEU A 18 32.50 15.57 -42.01
N PRO A 19 32.49 16.85 -41.63
CA PRO A 19 33.46 17.38 -40.70
C PRO A 19 32.85 17.85 -39.38
N HIS A 20 33.78 18.13 -38.48
CA HIS A 20 33.65 18.88 -37.25
C HIS A 20 32.86 20.19 -37.44
N ASN A 21 31.77 20.37 -36.68
CA ASN A 21 31.25 21.69 -36.32
C ASN A 21 30.39 21.59 -35.05
N TYR A 22 30.90 22.17 -33.96
CA TYR A 22 30.17 22.35 -32.70
C TYR A 22 29.41 23.68 -32.74
N PRO A 23 28.11 23.73 -32.43
CA PRO A 23 27.43 24.99 -32.19
C PRO A 23 27.71 25.49 -30.77
N GLN A 24 28.24 26.71 -30.67
CA GLN A 24 28.23 27.51 -29.45
C GLN A 24 26.78 27.77 -29.01
N PHE A 25 26.41 27.27 -27.83
CA PHE A 25 25.28 27.82 -27.08
C PHE A 25 25.82 28.71 -25.97
N SER A 26 25.69 30.01 -26.20
CA SER A 26 25.69 31.04 -25.16
C SER A 26 24.29 31.11 -24.56
N SER A 27 24.15 30.77 -23.28
CA SER A 27 23.17 31.43 -22.40
C SER A 27 23.35 31.00 -20.94
N TYR A 28 23.73 32.01 -20.17
CA TYR A 28 23.77 32.22 -18.73
C TYR A 28 22.64 31.55 -17.92
N SER A 29 22.99 30.93 -16.79
CA SER A 29 22.38 31.26 -15.48
C SER A 29 23.18 30.59 -14.35
N THR A 30 23.94 31.41 -13.63
CA THR A 30 24.61 31.06 -12.38
C THR A 30 23.61 31.21 -11.24
N ILE A 31 23.09 30.10 -10.73
CA ILE A 31 22.36 30.10 -9.46
C ILE A 31 23.41 30.08 -8.35
N SER A 32 23.62 31.23 -7.73
CA SER A 32 24.48 31.38 -6.57
C SER A 32 23.74 30.93 -5.31
N PHE A 33 24.40 30.07 -4.53
CA PHE A 33 24.04 29.80 -3.14
C PHE A 33 24.32 31.07 -2.32
N SER A 34 23.28 31.65 -1.73
CA SER A 34 23.43 32.62 -0.65
C SER A 34 22.79 32.06 0.61
N SER A 35 23.64 31.54 1.48
CA SER A 35 23.35 31.34 2.89
C SER A 35 23.18 32.71 3.54
N ARG A 36 21.97 33.06 3.97
CA ARG A 36 21.76 34.10 4.97
C ARG A 36 20.66 33.67 5.93
N ALA A 37 21.10 33.09 7.04
CA ALA A 37 20.32 33.03 8.26
C ALA A 37 20.01 34.46 8.72
N GLN A 38 18.72 34.77 8.86
CA GLN A 38 18.28 35.76 9.83
C GLN A 38 17.17 35.13 10.66
N PHE A 39 17.53 34.91 11.92
CA PHE A 39 16.64 34.67 13.03
C PHE A 39 15.70 35.87 13.16
N PHE A 40 14.40 35.62 13.10
CA PHE A 40 13.43 36.42 13.81
C PHE A 40 12.64 35.49 14.73
N LEU A 41 12.97 35.59 16.01
CA LEU A 41 12.14 35.15 17.11
C LEU A 41 10.91 36.06 17.11
N GLU A 42 9.74 35.51 16.83
CA GLU A 42 8.50 36.17 17.20
C GLU A 42 7.60 35.19 17.95
N THR A 43 7.17 35.68 19.11
CA THR A 43 6.69 34.93 20.25
C THR A 43 5.17 34.96 20.30
N ASN A 44 4.56 33.77 20.19
CA ASN A 44 3.22 33.38 20.69
C ASN A 44 1.97 34.10 20.10
N PRO A 45 0.73 33.57 20.28
CA PRO A 45 0.32 32.30 20.89
C PRO A 45 -0.61 31.43 20.03
N ARG A 46 -0.70 30.16 20.45
CA ARG A 46 -1.69 29.13 20.16
C ARG A 46 -3.07 29.64 19.69
N LYS A 47 -3.54 29.14 18.54
CA LYS A 47 -4.97 28.94 18.27
C LYS A 47 -5.19 27.55 17.66
N SER A 48 -5.51 26.62 18.55
CA SER A 48 -6.20 25.36 18.24
C SER A 48 -7.57 25.73 17.67
N LEU A 49 -7.83 25.33 16.43
CA LEU A 49 -9.14 25.42 15.83
C LEU A 49 -9.75 24.01 15.81
N ASN A 50 -10.42 23.71 16.91
CA ASN A 50 -11.35 22.59 17.02
C ASN A 50 -12.56 22.89 16.11
N TYR A 51 -12.72 22.11 15.04
CA TYR A 51 -14.02 22.00 14.39
C TYR A 51 -14.84 20.95 15.12
N PHE A 52 -15.46 21.37 16.22
CA PHE A 52 -16.72 20.78 16.68
C PHE A 52 -17.72 21.92 16.80
N ALA A 53 -18.68 21.92 15.88
CA ALA A 53 -19.79 22.84 15.83
C ALA A 53 -20.61 22.70 17.12
N ARG A 54 -20.70 23.80 17.85
CA ARG A 54 -21.45 23.94 19.09
C ARG A 54 -22.91 24.23 18.72
N SER A 55 -23.73 23.19 18.58
CA SER A 55 -25.18 23.33 18.71
C SER A 55 -25.48 23.63 20.19
N ARG A 56 -26.32 24.65 20.42
CA ARG A 56 -26.81 25.01 21.76
C ARG A 56 -27.71 23.88 22.26
N GLY A 57 -27.21 23.05 23.17
CA GLY A 57 -27.98 22.02 23.87
C GLY A 57 -28.00 22.30 25.36
N LEU A 58 -29.19 22.24 25.95
CA LEU A 58 -29.42 22.20 27.39
C LEU A 58 -28.51 21.14 28.04
N VAL A 59 -27.83 21.52 29.12
CA VAL A 59 -27.07 20.58 29.96
C VAL A 59 -28.09 19.69 30.66
N VAL A 60 -28.32 18.50 30.12
CA VAL A 60 -28.93 17.40 30.87
C VAL A 60 -27.78 16.59 31.43
N LYS A 61 -27.61 16.66 32.75
CA LYS A 61 -26.70 15.80 33.51
C LYS A 61 -27.26 14.38 33.44
N ALA A 62 -26.79 13.58 32.48
CA ALA A 62 -27.13 12.16 32.43
C ALA A 62 -26.25 11.42 33.46
N GLU A 63 -26.83 11.12 34.63
CA GLU A 63 -26.32 10.09 35.53
C GLU A 63 -26.60 8.74 34.87
N PHE A 64 -25.53 8.05 34.47
CA PHE A 64 -25.61 6.72 33.91
C PHE A 64 -25.80 5.74 35.06
N ASP A 65 -27.03 5.27 35.27
CA ASP A 65 -27.38 4.39 36.37
C ASP A 65 -27.04 2.93 35.99
N ILE A 66 -25.93 2.42 36.52
CA ILE A 66 -25.43 1.05 36.28
C ILE A 66 -26.31 0.02 37.01
N SER A 67 -27.29 0.45 37.81
CA SER A 67 -28.20 -0.43 38.55
C SER A 67 -29.20 -1.21 37.68
N LEU A 68 -29.38 -0.83 36.41
CA LEU A 68 -30.27 -1.55 35.49
C LEU A 68 -29.71 -2.90 35.01
N PHE A 69 -28.40 -3.12 35.13
CA PHE A 69 -27.77 -4.42 34.85
C PHE A 69 -27.65 -5.32 36.10
N GLN A 70 -28.14 -4.86 37.27
CA GLN A 70 -28.02 -5.55 38.55
C GLN A 70 -29.39 -5.88 39.18
N ARG A 71 -30.38 -6.21 38.35
CA ARG A 71 -31.66 -6.80 38.76
C ARG A 71 -32.00 -7.78 37.62
N ASP A 72 -31.61 -9.05 37.69
CA ASP A 72 -32.36 -10.07 38.42
C ASP A 72 -31.46 -11.29 38.75
N ILE A 73 -30.80 -11.27 39.91
CA ILE A 73 -30.28 -12.49 40.54
C ILE A 73 -30.65 -12.42 42.03
N SER A 74 -31.90 -12.72 42.36
CA SER A 74 -32.28 -13.29 43.66
C SER A 74 -33.77 -13.64 43.70
N GLY A 75 -34.06 -14.93 43.90
CA GLY A 75 -35.20 -15.37 44.69
C GLY A 75 -36.45 -15.79 43.92
N THR A 76 -36.45 -16.99 43.35
CA THR A 76 -37.65 -17.83 43.33
C THR A 76 -37.21 -19.30 43.42
N ASP A 77 -37.51 -19.92 44.56
CA ASP A 77 -37.36 -21.35 44.80
C ASP A 77 -38.34 -22.12 43.91
N ASP A 78 -37.84 -22.69 42.81
CA ASP A 78 -38.38 -23.85 42.08
C ASP A 78 -37.34 -24.25 41.01
N PRO A 79 -37.04 -25.56 40.78
CA PRO A 79 -35.97 -25.96 39.86
C PRO A 79 -36.45 -26.00 38.39
N PRO A 80 -35.88 -25.20 37.47
CA PRO A 80 -36.11 -25.35 36.04
C PRO A 80 -34.89 -26.03 35.36
N PRO A 81 -35.06 -26.60 34.16
CA PRO A 81 -34.13 -27.56 33.58
C PRO A 81 -32.78 -26.93 33.24
N ALA A 82 -31.72 -27.72 33.31
CA ALA A 82 -30.37 -27.32 32.93
C ALA A 82 -30.37 -26.67 31.53
N ILE A 83 -30.10 -25.36 31.49
CA ILE A 83 -29.83 -24.62 30.25
C ILE A 83 -28.33 -24.72 29.99
N PRO A 84 -27.87 -25.50 29.00
CA PRO A 84 -26.48 -25.50 28.58
C PRO A 84 -26.28 -24.29 27.67
N GLY A 85 -25.46 -23.32 28.06
CA GLY A 85 -25.14 -22.25 27.10
C GLY A 85 -24.69 -20.91 27.64
N SER A 86 -24.01 -20.85 28.79
CA SER A 86 -23.14 -19.71 29.10
C SER A 86 -21.69 -20.10 28.86
N GLY A 87 -21.41 -20.53 27.63
CA GLY A 87 -20.08 -20.44 27.07
C GLY A 87 -20.00 -19.08 26.39
N PHE A 88 -19.02 -18.26 26.77
CA PHE A 88 -18.42 -17.39 25.77
C PHE A 88 -18.12 -18.30 24.58
N PRO A 89 -18.50 -17.95 23.33
CA PRO A 89 -17.92 -18.64 22.20
C PRO A 89 -16.42 -18.48 22.40
N ASP A 90 -15.78 -19.59 22.78
CA ASP A 90 -14.39 -19.87 22.53
C ASP A 90 -14.17 -19.35 21.12
N VAL A 91 -13.58 -18.16 21.03
CA VAL A 91 -13.15 -17.60 19.76
C VAL A 91 -12.14 -18.63 19.34
N GLU A 92 -12.62 -19.55 18.50
CA GLU A 92 -11.88 -20.59 17.85
C GLU A 92 -10.57 -19.94 17.48
N GLU A 93 -9.54 -20.22 18.28
CA GLU A 93 -8.19 -19.77 18.05
C GLU A 93 -7.78 -20.63 16.87
N LYS A 94 -8.30 -20.24 15.69
CA LYS A 94 -8.13 -20.94 14.45
C LYS A 94 -6.64 -20.86 14.21
N GLU A 95 -5.97 -21.95 14.59
CA GLU A 95 -4.52 -22.00 14.71
C GLU A 95 -3.95 -21.43 13.43
N GLU A 96 -3.33 -20.24 13.50
CA GLU A 96 -2.55 -19.72 12.39
C GLU A 96 -1.57 -20.85 12.02
N PRO A 97 -1.64 -21.38 10.79
CA PRO A 97 -0.92 -22.59 10.45
C PRO A 97 0.56 -22.39 10.79
N GLN A 98 1.08 -23.28 11.63
CA GLN A 98 2.45 -23.19 12.12
C GLN A 98 3.40 -23.08 10.92
N CYS A 99 4.29 -22.08 10.96
CA CYS A 99 5.20 -21.76 9.87
C CYS A 99 5.86 -23.06 9.34
N PRO A 100 5.59 -23.48 8.10
CA PRO A 100 6.23 -24.67 7.55
C PRO A 100 7.75 -24.49 7.56
N PRO A 101 8.51 -25.57 7.80
CA PRO A 101 9.95 -25.49 7.99
C PRO A 101 10.63 -24.84 6.78
N GLY A 102 11.37 -23.76 7.03
CA GLY A 102 12.14 -23.03 6.01
C GLY A 102 11.46 -21.79 5.42
N LEU A 103 10.16 -21.56 5.67
CA LEU A 103 9.47 -20.33 5.29
C LEU A 103 9.39 -19.33 6.45
N ARG A 104 9.22 -18.06 6.12
CA ARG A 104 9.04 -16.98 7.09
C ARG A 104 7.67 -16.35 6.89
N GLN A 105 7.02 -16.01 8.00
CA GLN A 105 5.76 -15.27 8.00
C GLN A 105 6.02 -13.80 7.66
N TYR A 106 5.28 -13.32 6.66
CA TYR A 106 5.27 -11.93 6.25
C TYR A 106 3.83 -11.44 6.17
N GLU A 107 3.69 -10.14 6.41
CA GLU A 107 2.45 -9.40 6.25
C GLU A 107 2.76 -8.21 5.34
N THR A 108 2.07 -8.09 4.21
CA THR A 108 2.22 -6.96 3.30
C THR A 108 0.94 -6.16 3.24
N MET A 109 1.06 -4.90 3.62
CA MET A 109 0.03 -3.89 3.44
C MET A 109 0.24 -3.20 2.10
N VAL A 110 -0.79 -3.24 1.26
CA VAL A 110 -0.83 -2.58 -0.04
C VAL A 110 -1.95 -1.56 -0.02
N VAL A 111 -1.65 -0.35 -0.47
CA VAL A 111 -2.63 0.70 -0.71
C VAL A 111 -2.79 0.86 -2.21
N LEU A 112 -4.01 0.63 -2.70
CA LEU A 112 -4.38 0.79 -4.10
C LEU A 112 -5.05 2.13 -4.38
N ARG A 113 -5.10 2.52 -5.64
CA ARG A 113 -5.86 3.67 -6.14
C ARG A 113 -7.35 3.53 -5.81
N PRO A 114 -8.04 4.56 -5.30
CA PRO A 114 -9.47 4.48 -4.95
C PRO A 114 -10.37 4.33 -6.18
N ASP A 115 -9.88 4.71 -7.36
CA ASP A 115 -10.60 4.64 -8.64
C ASP A 115 -10.75 3.21 -9.16
N MET A 116 -10.02 2.24 -8.59
CA MET A 116 -10.07 0.83 -8.99
C MET A 116 -11.43 0.21 -8.61
N SER A 117 -12.07 -0.41 -9.60
CA SER A 117 -13.29 -1.19 -9.42
C SER A 117 -13.07 -2.48 -8.64
N GLU A 118 -14.14 -3.12 -8.18
CA GLU A 118 -14.04 -4.38 -7.42
C GLU A 118 -13.47 -5.53 -8.25
N ASP A 119 -13.83 -5.63 -9.52
CA ASP A 119 -13.32 -6.66 -10.44
C ASP A 119 -11.80 -6.51 -10.65
N GLU A 120 -11.32 -5.28 -10.81
CA GLU A 120 -9.88 -5.02 -10.93
C GLU A 120 -9.12 -5.34 -9.64
N ARG A 121 -9.75 -5.14 -8.47
CA ARG A 121 -9.17 -5.56 -7.17
C ARG A 121 -9.08 -7.08 -7.08
N LEU A 122 -10.12 -7.80 -7.52
CA LEU A 122 -10.11 -9.26 -7.56
C LEU A 122 -9.01 -9.78 -8.50
N ALA A 123 -8.87 -9.18 -9.69
CA ALA A 123 -7.81 -9.51 -10.63
C ALA A 123 -6.41 -9.23 -10.06
N PHE A 124 -6.24 -8.11 -9.34
CA PHE A 124 -5.01 -7.78 -8.63
C PHE A 124 -4.67 -8.84 -7.58
N THR A 125 -5.64 -9.20 -6.73
CA THR A 125 -5.46 -10.24 -5.72
C THR A 125 -5.04 -11.56 -6.34
N GLN A 126 -5.72 -12.00 -7.40
CA GLN A 126 -5.40 -13.25 -8.10
C GLN A 126 -3.98 -13.24 -8.70
N LYS A 127 -3.58 -12.13 -9.34
CA LYS A 127 -2.23 -11.95 -9.91
C LYS A 127 -1.14 -12.11 -8.84
N TYR A 128 -1.32 -11.48 -7.68
CA TYR A 128 -0.32 -11.49 -6.62
C TYR A 128 -0.34 -12.77 -5.79
N GLU A 129 -1.50 -13.43 -5.67
CA GLU A 129 -1.58 -14.78 -5.12
C GLU A 129 -0.80 -15.77 -5.98
N GLU A 130 -0.98 -15.74 -7.31
CA GLU A 130 -0.22 -16.58 -8.23
C GLU A 130 1.30 -16.31 -8.13
N LEU A 131 1.69 -15.03 -8.05
CA LEU A 131 3.11 -14.66 -7.88
C LEU A 131 3.68 -15.22 -6.57
N LEU A 132 2.93 -15.13 -5.47
CA LEU A 132 3.34 -15.70 -4.18
C LEU A 132 3.47 -17.22 -4.25
N VAL A 133 2.50 -17.90 -4.85
CA VAL A 133 2.52 -19.37 -5.03
C VAL A 133 3.69 -19.79 -5.94
N ALA A 134 3.94 -19.07 -7.04
CA ALA A 134 5.07 -19.29 -7.92
C ALA A 134 6.42 -19.08 -7.21
N GLY A 135 6.49 -18.14 -6.26
CA GLY A 135 7.63 -17.93 -5.37
C GLY A 135 7.82 -19.02 -4.29
N GLY A 136 6.97 -20.05 -4.27
CA GLY A 136 6.98 -21.09 -3.24
C GLY A 136 6.35 -20.62 -1.92
N GLY A 137 5.47 -19.62 -1.99
CA GLY A 137 4.69 -19.15 -0.86
C GLY A 137 3.59 -20.16 -0.50
N MET A 138 3.32 -20.27 0.80
CA MET A 138 2.26 -21.12 1.35
C MET A 138 1.32 -20.29 2.22
N TYR A 139 0.06 -20.72 2.31
CA TYR A 139 -1.02 -20.07 3.07
C TYR A 139 -1.12 -18.57 2.79
N VAL A 140 -1.53 -18.22 1.57
CA VAL A 140 -1.81 -16.82 1.20
C VAL A 140 -3.23 -16.50 1.65
N GLU A 141 -3.36 -15.58 2.60
CA GLU A 141 -4.63 -15.01 3.03
C GLU A 141 -4.68 -13.54 2.64
N VAL A 142 -5.79 -13.14 2.03
CA VAL A 142 -6.00 -11.77 1.55
C VAL A 142 -7.20 -11.17 2.25
N PHE A 143 -6.96 -10.08 2.97
CA PHE A 143 -7.99 -9.33 3.68
C PHE A 143 -8.19 -7.96 3.05
N ASN A 144 -9.40 -7.68 2.59
CA ASN A 144 -9.79 -6.40 2.01
C ASN A 144 -10.44 -5.51 3.07
N ARG A 145 -9.81 -4.37 3.39
CA ARG A 145 -10.32 -3.39 4.36
C ARG A 145 -11.20 -2.31 3.74
N GLY A 146 -11.33 -2.28 2.41
CA GLY A 146 -12.11 -1.29 1.68
C GLY A 146 -11.41 0.07 1.55
N VAL A 147 -12.20 1.08 1.17
CA VAL A 147 -11.73 2.46 0.94
C VAL A 147 -11.68 3.21 2.27
N ILE A 148 -10.53 3.77 2.61
CA ILE A 148 -10.31 4.56 3.83
C ILE A 148 -9.59 5.86 3.45
N PRO A 149 -10.00 7.02 3.99
CA PRO A 149 -9.30 8.28 3.75
C PRO A 149 -7.87 8.23 4.31
N LEU A 150 -6.95 8.73 3.51
CA LEU A 150 -5.54 8.84 3.86
C LEU A 150 -5.32 10.02 4.80
N ALA A 151 -4.34 9.88 5.70
CA ALA A 151 -3.96 10.97 6.59
C ALA A 151 -3.38 12.19 5.86
N TYR A 152 -2.87 12.01 4.64
CA TYR A 152 -2.33 13.05 3.77
C TYR A 152 -2.43 12.60 2.31
N SER A 153 -2.39 13.57 1.38
CA SER A 153 -2.47 13.29 -0.04
C SER A 153 -1.22 12.58 -0.56
N ILE A 154 -1.37 11.48 -1.28
CA ILE A 154 -0.26 10.76 -1.92
C ILE A 154 -0.24 11.11 -3.42
N ARG A 155 0.94 11.47 -3.93
CA ARG A 155 1.16 11.71 -5.35
C ARG A 155 1.88 10.52 -5.98
N LYS A 156 1.28 9.88 -6.98
CA LYS A 156 1.87 8.77 -7.75
C LYS A 156 2.00 9.19 -9.21
N LYS A 157 3.13 8.85 -9.82
CA LYS A 157 3.33 8.98 -11.26
C LYS A 157 3.07 7.62 -11.91
N ASN A 158 2.23 7.60 -12.93
CA ASN A 158 1.97 6.40 -13.73
C ASN A 158 3.05 6.24 -14.81
N LYS A 159 3.15 5.05 -15.42
CA LYS A 159 4.01 4.82 -16.60
C LYS A 159 3.63 5.70 -17.79
N ALA A 160 2.37 6.12 -17.88
CA ALA A 160 1.88 7.09 -18.88
C ALA A 160 2.36 8.54 -18.65
N GLY A 161 3.05 8.82 -17.52
CA GLY A 161 3.55 10.15 -17.18
C GLY A 161 2.57 11.05 -16.43
N GLU A 162 1.33 10.59 -16.25
CA GLU A 162 0.31 11.27 -15.45
C GLU A 162 0.69 11.30 -13.97
N THR A 163 0.47 12.44 -13.31
CA THR A 163 0.68 12.59 -11.87
C THR A 163 -0.66 12.68 -11.16
N ASN A 164 -1.05 11.59 -10.51
CA ASN A 164 -2.31 11.49 -9.80
C ASN A 164 -2.11 11.79 -8.32
N THR A 165 -3.07 12.50 -7.73
CA THR A 165 -3.07 12.86 -6.31
C THR A 165 -4.29 12.24 -5.64
N TYR A 166 -4.06 11.37 -4.66
CA TYR A 166 -5.13 10.63 -3.98
C TYR A 166 -5.29 11.12 -2.54
N LEU A 167 -6.54 11.25 -2.11
CA LEU A 167 -6.93 11.52 -0.72
C LEU A 167 -7.45 10.27 -0.02
N ASP A 168 -7.91 9.29 -0.81
CA ASP A 168 -8.41 8.00 -0.33
C ASP A 168 -7.55 6.87 -0.89
N GLY A 169 -7.59 5.71 -0.26
CA GLY A 169 -6.93 4.50 -0.75
C GLY A 169 -7.67 3.24 -0.32
N ILE A 170 -7.55 2.19 -1.13
CA ILE A 170 -8.08 0.87 -0.78
C ILE A 170 -6.97 0.07 -0.11
N TYR A 171 -7.24 -0.44 1.08
CA TYR A 171 -6.25 -1.20 1.84
C TYR A 171 -6.45 -2.70 1.65
N LEU A 172 -5.44 -3.35 1.08
CA LEU A 172 -5.35 -4.81 1.00
C LEU A 172 -4.23 -5.29 1.91
N LEU A 173 -4.53 -6.33 2.69
CA LEU A 173 -3.59 -6.98 3.56
C LEU A 173 -3.35 -8.41 3.11
N PHE A 174 -2.10 -8.74 2.85
CA PHE A 174 -1.66 -10.07 2.49
C PHE A 174 -0.90 -10.68 3.67
N THR A 175 -1.40 -11.78 4.21
CA THR A 175 -0.69 -12.60 5.18
C THR A 175 -0.23 -13.87 4.47
N TYR A 176 1.08 -14.13 4.46
CA TYR A 176 1.63 -15.27 3.72
C TYR A 176 2.95 -15.76 4.30
N PHE A 177 3.28 -17.01 4.02
CA PHE A 177 4.60 -17.56 4.30
C PHE A 177 5.39 -17.65 3.00
N THR A 178 6.58 -17.06 2.94
CA THR A 178 7.43 -17.14 1.75
C THR A 178 8.90 -17.30 2.09
N LYS A 179 9.69 -17.63 1.07
CA LYS A 179 11.14 -17.64 1.12
C LYS A 179 11.65 -16.19 1.16
N PRO A 180 12.70 -15.89 1.93
CA PRO A 180 13.26 -14.54 1.99
C PRO A 180 13.80 -14.06 0.64
N GLU A 181 14.22 -14.98 -0.25
CA GLU A 181 14.74 -14.67 -1.59
C GLU A 181 13.65 -14.12 -2.52
N SER A 182 12.42 -14.64 -2.44
CA SER A 182 11.31 -14.21 -3.29
C SER A 182 10.67 -12.89 -2.86
N MET A 183 11.00 -12.42 -1.64
CA MET A 183 10.43 -11.19 -1.08
C MET A 183 10.89 -9.94 -1.83
N GLU A 184 12.13 -9.93 -2.34
CA GLU A 184 12.68 -8.81 -3.10
C GLU A 184 11.92 -8.62 -4.42
N ILE A 185 11.71 -9.70 -5.16
CA ILE A 185 10.96 -9.72 -6.42
C ILE A 185 9.52 -9.25 -6.20
N LEU A 186 8.87 -9.71 -5.13
CA LEU A 186 7.52 -9.23 -4.77
C LEU A 186 7.52 -7.73 -4.46
N GLY A 187 8.53 -7.23 -3.74
CA GLY A 187 8.66 -5.80 -3.42
C GLY A 187 8.84 -4.94 -4.67
N GLU A 188 9.71 -5.36 -5.58
CA GLU A 188 9.95 -4.66 -6.85
C GLU A 188 8.71 -4.64 -7.74
N THR A 189 8.03 -5.78 -7.88
CA THR A 189 6.81 -5.88 -8.68
C THR A 189 5.68 -5.01 -8.13
N LEU A 190 5.49 -4.97 -6.81
CA LEU A 190 4.52 -4.07 -6.16
C LEU A 190 4.86 -2.58 -6.35
N GLN A 191 6.15 -2.23 -6.37
CA GLN A 191 6.56 -0.84 -6.61
C GLN A 191 6.43 -0.43 -8.08
N ALA A 192 6.67 -1.39 -9.00
CA ALA A 192 6.60 -1.20 -10.44
C ALA A 192 5.16 -1.12 -10.98
N ASP A 193 4.17 -1.61 -10.22
CA ASP A 193 2.77 -1.51 -10.59
C ASP A 193 2.22 -0.10 -10.32
N ASP A 194 1.40 0.39 -11.26
CA ASP A 194 0.82 1.73 -11.21
C ASP A 194 -0.42 1.79 -10.28
N ASP A 195 -1.10 0.66 -10.11
CA ASP A 195 -2.27 0.52 -9.23
C ASP A 195 -1.91 0.62 -7.75
N VAL A 196 -0.66 0.30 -7.41
CA VAL A 196 -0.14 0.38 -6.05
C VAL A 196 0.41 1.78 -5.81
N ILE A 197 -0.29 2.55 -4.97
CA ILE A 197 0.16 3.88 -4.58
C ILE A 197 1.19 3.82 -3.44
N ARG A 198 1.11 2.79 -2.59
CA ARG A 198 2.08 2.51 -1.54
C ARG A 198 2.07 1.03 -1.19
N SER A 199 3.25 0.45 -0.98
CA SER A 199 3.41 -0.89 -0.43
C SER A 199 4.34 -0.85 0.78
N SER A 200 4.06 -1.69 1.77
CA SER A 200 4.92 -1.90 2.92
C SER A 200 4.80 -3.34 3.39
N SER A 201 5.94 -4.01 3.53
CA SER A 201 6.01 -5.41 3.92
C SER A 201 6.70 -5.55 5.26
N PHE A 202 6.15 -6.39 6.12
CA PHE A 202 6.56 -6.60 7.50
C PHE A 202 6.86 -8.07 7.73
N LYS A 203 7.97 -8.35 8.42
CA LYS A 203 8.24 -9.69 8.94
C LYS A 203 7.56 -9.82 10.30
N ILE A 204 6.65 -10.77 10.42
CA ILE A 204 5.92 -11.01 11.67
C ILE A 204 6.79 -11.77 12.66
N ARG A 205 6.78 -11.32 13.91
CA ARG A 205 7.47 -11.93 15.05
C ARG A 205 6.49 -11.99 16.21
N LYS A 206 6.47 -13.10 16.93
CA LYS A 206 5.65 -13.25 18.13
C LYS A 206 6.01 -12.15 19.14
N ARG A 207 5.02 -11.33 19.52
CA ARG A 207 5.18 -10.28 20.52
C ARG A 207 5.34 -10.94 21.90
N LYS A 208 6.43 -10.62 22.59
CA LYS A 208 6.57 -10.95 24.02
C LYS A 208 6.08 -9.74 24.81
N LEU A 209 4.93 -9.87 25.45
CA LEU A 209 4.48 -8.93 26.47
C LEU A 209 5.21 -9.31 27.78
N PHE A 210 5.91 -8.35 28.37
CA PHE A 210 6.55 -8.47 29.67
C PHE A 210 5.60 -7.93 30.75
#